data_AF-A0A9E1V3S4-F1
#
_entry.id   AF-A0A9E1V3S4-F1
#
_cell.length_a   1.000
_cell.length_b   1.000
_cell.length_c   1.000
_cell.angle_alpha   90.00
_cell.angle_beta   90.00
_cell.angle_gamma   90.00
#
_symmetry.space_group_name_H-M   'P 1'
#
loop_
_entity.id
_entity.type
_entity.pdbx_description
1 polymer ?
#
loop_
_entity_poly.entity_id
_entity_poly.type
_entity_poly.pdbx_seq_one_letter_code
_entity_poly.pdbx_strand_id
1 'polypeptide(L)' 'PPARVLTYRGYLESTTHQMIAFVSVANPATKKTSMVRLSVGRKIDGIEIKEFSGEMLQVIDPKGKPLQIAKGGRKKIVLE' A
#
# COMPACT_ATOMS: atom_id res chain seq x y z
N PRO A 1 12.81 14.79 3.51
CA PRO A 1 12.18 13.99 2.44
C PRO A 1 10.69 13.75 2.69
N PRO A 2 9.84 13.82 1.64
CA PRO A 2 8.44 13.45 1.75
C PRO A 2 8.33 11.99 2.21
N ALA A 3 7.35 11.70 3.07
CA ALA A 3 7.12 10.34 3.55
C ALA A 3 5.64 9.99 3.43
N ARG A 4 5.35 8.70 3.32
CA ARG A 4 3.99 8.16 3.36
C ARG A 4 3.92 7.09 4.44
N VAL A 5 2.83 7.08 5.20
CA VAL A 5 2.50 5.97 6.08
C VAL A 5 1.44 5.15 5.36
N LEU A 6 1.80 3.95 4.95
CA LEU A 6 0.87 2.98 4.38
C LEU A 6 0.27 2.13 5.49
N THR A 7 -1.03 1.92 5.44
CA THR A 7 -1.75 0.97 6.30
C THR A 7 -2.54 0.03 5.42
N TYR A 8 -2.23 -1.26 5.48
CA TYR A 8 -2.99 -2.26 4.75
C TYR A 8 -4.33 -2.52 5.46
N ARG A 9 -5.46 -2.29 4.78
CA ARG A 9 -6.80 -2.48 5.38
C ARG A 9 -7.40 -3.85 5.06
N GLY A 10 -6.93 -4.49 4.00
CA GLY A 10 -7.45 -5.76 3.51
C GLY A 10 -7.63 -5.73 2.00
N TYR A 11 -8.24 -6.77 1.45
CA TYR A 11 -8.54 -6.88 0.04
C TYR A 11 -10.01 -7.27 -0.17
N LEU A 12 -10.49 -7.05 -1.38
CA LEU A 12 -11.75 -7.58 -1.89
C LEU A 12 -11.44 -8.37 -3.16
N GLU A 13 -11.98 -9.57 -3.25
CA GLU A 13 -12.03 -10.35 -4.48
C GLU A 13 -13.41 -10.13 -5.11
N SER A 14 -13.44 -9.67 -6.36
CA SER A 14 -14.69 -9.55 -7.11
C SER A 14 -15.20 -10.93 -7.53
N THR A 15 -16.47 -10.99 -7.92
CA THR A 15 -17.07 -12.18 -8.56
C THR A 15 -16.39 -12.58 -9.87
N THR A 16 -15.57 -11.69 -10.45
CA THR A 16 -14.75 -11.92 -11.65
C THR A 16 -13.30 -12.28 -11.33
N HIS A 17 -13.01 -12.70 -10.10
CA HIS A 17 -11.66 -12.99 -9.58
C HIS A 17 -10.67 -11.81 -9.64
N GLN A 18 -11.17 -10.58 -9.76
CA GLN A 18 -10.31 -9.41 -9.67
C GLN A 18 -10.02 -9.11 -8.20
N MET A 19 -8.75 -9.18 -7.83
CA MET A 19 -8.29 -8.84 -6.49
C MET A 19 -7.97 -7.34 -6.41
N ILE A 20 -8.54 -6.67 -5.40
CA ILE A 20 -8.33 -5.24 -5.12
C ILE A 20 -7.91 -5.08 -3.66
N ALA A 21 -6.70 -4.59 -3.43
CA ALA A 21 -6.22 -4.19 -2.12
C ALA A 21 -6.69 -2.78 -1.74
N PHE A 22 -7.03 -2.61 -0.47
CA PHE A 22 -7.36 -1.33 0.15
C PHE A 22 -6.20 -0.88 1.02
N VAL A 23 -5.61 0.25 0.66
CA VAL A 23 -4.46 0.83 1.36
C VAL A 23 -4.80 2.24 1.80
N SER A 24 -4.66 2.51 3.10
CA SER A 24 -4.72 3.86 3.62
C SER A 24 -3.34 4.49 3.49
N VAL A 25 -3.28 5.64 2.84
CA VAL A 25 -2.05 6.42 2.65
C VAL A 25 -2.18 7.70 3.46
N ALA A 26 -1.34 7.86 4.46
CA ALA A 26 -1.27 9.08 5.27
C ALA A 26 0.01 9.85 4.95
N ASN A 27 -0.13 11.16 4.77
CA ASN A 27 1.00 12.09 4.74
C ASN A 27 1.27 12.57 6.18
N PRO A 28 2.36 12.15 6.83
CA PRO A 28 2.67 12.59 8.19
C PRO A 28 2.98 14.09 8.28
N ALA A 29 3.41 14.74 7.18
CA ALA A 29 3.72 16.17 7.18
C ALA A 29 2.45 17.04 7.14
N THR A 30 1.42 16.62 6.40
CA THR A 30 0.17 17.40 6.25
C THR A 30 -1.01 16.83 7.04
N LYS A 31 -0.82 15.70 7.74
CA LYS A 31 -1.85 14.89 8.42
C LYS A 31 -3.01 14.44 7.52
N LYS A 32 -2.93 14.67 6.20
CA LYS A 32 -3.93 14.20 5.24
C LYS A 32 -3.85 12.69 5.11
N THR A 33 -5.01 12.04 5.16
CA THR A 33 -5.14 10.61 4.96
C THR A 33 -6.11 10.35 3.82
N SER A 34 -5.70 9.53 2.86
CA SER A 34 -6.51 9.12 1.73
C SER A 34 -6.57 7.60 1.68
N MET A 35 -7.68 7.05 1.21
CA MET A 35 -7.80 5.62 0.94
C MET A 35 -7.64 5.40 -0.56
N VAL A 36 -6.81 4.43 -0.92
CA VAL A 36 -6.55 4.07 -2.31
C VAL A 36 -6.85 2.59 -2.53
N ARG A 37 -7.43 2.29 -3.69
CA ARG A 37 -7.80 0.94 -4.13
C ARG A 37 -6.87 0.56 -5.27
N LEU A 38 -6.19 -0.58 -5.16
CA LEU A 38 -5.16 -0.97 -6.12
C LEU A 38 -5.20 -2.46 -6.41
N SER A 39 -4.91 -2.81 -7.65
CA SER A 39 -4.60 -4.18 -8.05
C SER A 39 -3.07 -4.39 -8.09
N VAL A 40 -2.65 -5.65 -8.14
CA VAL A 40 -1.24 -6.02 -8.34
C VAL A 40 -0.66 -5.34 -9.58
N GLY A 41 0.58 -4.87 -9.49
CA GLY A 41 1.31 -4.17 -10.56
C GLY A 41 1.01 -2.66 -10.66
N ARG A 42 0.03 -2.13 -9.92
CA ARG A 42 -0.22 -0.68 -9.85
C ARG A 42 0.76 0.01 -8.91
N LYS A 43 1.02 1.30 -9.18
CA LYS A 43 1.93 2.16 -8.40
C LYS A 43 1.19 3.34 -7.76
N ILE A 44 1.60 3.73 -6.55
CA ILE A 44 1.21 4.99 -5.88
C ILE A 44 2.46 5.68 -5.40
N ASP A 45 2.69 6.93 -5.79
CA ASP A 45 3.84 7.71 -5.32
C ASP A 45 5.17 6.93 -5.45
N GLY A 46 5.33 6.16 -6.53
CA GLY A 46 6.48 5.27 -6.77
C GLY A 46 6.46 3.92 -6.06
N ILE A 47 5.49 3.66 -5.18
CA ILE A 47 5.33 2.40 -4.44
C ILE A 47 4.52 1.41 -5.28
N GLU A 48 5.11 0.28 -5.64
CA GLU A 48 4.46 -0.76 -6.46
C GLU A 48 3.86 -1.87 -5.59
N ILE A 49 2.63 -2.28 -5.88
CA ILE A 49 2.01 -3.44 -5.23
C ILE A 49 2.48 -4.71 -5.93
N LYS A 50 3.20 -5.58 -5.23
CA LYS A 50 3.65 -6.87 -5.80
C LYS A 50 2.67 -8.00 -5.52
N GLU A 51 2.20 -8.11 -4.29
CA GLU A 51 1.34 -9.19 -3.86
C GLU A 51 0.55 -8.77 -2.63
N PHE A 52 -0.64 -9.34 -2.43
CA PHE A 52 -1.38 -9.19 -1.19
C PHE A 52 -2.28 -10.39 -0.94
N SER A 53 -2.49 -10.68 0.35
CA SER A 53 -3.36 -11.73 0.85
C SER A 53 -4.26 -11.18 1.96
N GLY A 54 -5.10 -12.03 2.57
CA GLY A 54 -5.91 -11.64 3.73
C GLY A 54 -5.11 -11.15 4.94
N GLU A 55 -3.81 -11.45 5.00
CA GLU A 55 -2.98 -11.21 6.18
C GLU A 55 -1.88 -10.18 5.94
N MET A 56 -1.42 -10.03 4.70
CA MET A 56 -0.28 -9.17 4.38
C MET A 56 -0.40 -8.51 3.00
N LEU A 57 0.32 -7.41 2.87
CA LEU A 57 0.54 -6.69 1.64
C LEU A 57 2.05 -6.56 1.42
N GLN A 58 2.52 -6.98 0.24
CA GLN A 58 3.90 -6.82 -0.20
C GLN A 58 3.98 -5.72 -1.26
N VAL A 59 4.85 -4.76 -1.01
CA VAL A 59 5.08 -3.61 -1.88
C VAL A 59 6.57 -3.45 -2.18
N ILE A 60 6.90 -2.76 -3.26
CA ILE A 60 8.24 -2.27 -3.53
C ILE A 60 8.23 -0.77 -3.32
N ASP A 61 9.12 -0.26 -2.46
CA ASP A 61 9.28 1.17 -2.25
C ASP A 61 9.89 1.87 -3.48
N PRO A 62 9.89 3.21 -3.56
CA PRO A 62 10.46 3.92 -4.69
C PRO A 62 11.97 3.66 -4.91
N LYS A 63 12.66 3.13 -3.89
CA LYS A 63 14.08 2.77 -3.93
C LYS A 63 14.31 1.33 -4.42
N GLY A 64 13.25 0.63 -4.82
CA GLY A 64 13.33 -0.76 -5.28
C GLY A 64 13.39 -1.80 -4.16
N LYS A 65 13.23 -1.41 -2.89
CA LYS A 65 13.28 -2.32 -1.75
C LYS A 65 11.93 -2.97 -1.51
N PRO A 66 11.86 -4.32 -1.41
CA PRO A 66 10.64 -5.00 -1.02
C PRO A 66 10.32 -4.74 0.46
N LEU A 67 9.07 -4.43 0.74
CA LEU A 67 8.52 -4.19 2.07
C LEU A 67 7.24 -5.00 2.26
N GLN A 68 7.07 -5.53 3.46
CA GLN A 68 5.87 -6.26 3.86
C GLN A 68 5.11 -5.47 4.94
N ILE A 69 3.79 -5.44 4.80
CA ILE A 69 2.87 -4.74 5.70
C ILE A 69 1.77 -5.73 6.11
N ALA A 70 1.73 -6.10 7.39
CA ALA A 70 0.64 -6.91 7.92
C ALA A 70 -0.70 -6.15 7.86
N LYS A 71 -1.82 -6.87 7.79
CA LYS A 71 -3.17 -6.29 7.84
C LYS A 71 -3.37 -5.52 9.14
N GLY A 72 -3.87 -4.28 9.03
CA GLY A 72 -3.97 -3.32 10.13
C GLY A 72 -2.63 -2.69 10.55
N GLY A 73 -1.51 -3.27 10.12
CA GLY A 73 -0.17 -2.76 10.35
C GLY A 73 0.11 -1.48 9.57
N ARG A 74 0.99 -0.66 10.13
CA ARG A 74 1.41 0.62 9.54
C ARG A 74 2.89 0.56 9.20
N LYS A 75 3.27 1.00 8.00
CA LYS A 75 4.66 1.12 7.58
C LYS A 75 4.93 2.51 7.04
N LYS A 76 5.94 3.18 7.59
CA LYS A 76 6.46 4.45 7.07
C LYS A 76 7.41 4.16 5.92
N ILE A 77 7.16 4.78 4.78
CA ILE A 77 7.97 4.72 3.56
C ILE A 77 8.44 6.14 3.27
N VAL A 78 9.75 6.30 3.06
CA VAL A 78 10.36 7.58 2.69
C VAL A 78 10.38 7.66 1.18
N LEU A 79 9.77 8.72 0.63
CA LEU A 79 9.83 9.06 -0.78
C LEU A 79 11.13 9.85 -1.02
N GLU A 80 11.77 9.63 -2.18
CA GLU A 80 12.89 10.47 -2.63
C GLU A 80 12.40 11.79 -3.25
#